data_AF-A0AAW0JBE6-F1
#
_entry.id   AF-A0AAW0JBE6-F1
#
_cell.length_a   1.000
_cell.length_b   1.000
_cell.length_c   1.000
_cell.angle_alpha   90.00
_cell.angle_beta   90.00
_cell.angle_gamma   90.00
#
_symmetry.space_group_name_H-M   'P 1'
#
loop_
_entity.id
_entity.type
_entity.pdbx_description
1 polymer ?
#
loop_
_entity_poly.entity_id
_entity_poly.type
_entity_poly.pdbx_seq_one_letter_code
_entity_poly.pdbx_strand_id
1 'polypeptide(L)'
;MVPQESTVSKVFGSRVNERYGSDLTLLEATARNDEENGYPRLLKQASAALLNSYARKGFLYSAWEIKTLFIQALVSEEAANLQAQLFSIANEDCD
;
A
#
# COMPACT_ATOMS: atom_id res chain seq x y z
N MET A 1 -13.92 -1.35 -7.76
CA MET A 1 -12.98 -0.21 -7.69
C MET A 1 -13.23 0.52 -6.38
N VAL A 2 -12.18 0.89 -5.66
CA VAL A 2 -12.27 1.70 -4.44
C VAL A 2 -11.97 3.15 -4.82
N PRO A 3 -12.78 4.15 -4.39
CA PRO A 3 -12.46 5.57 -4.60
C PRO A 3 -11.11 5.94 -3.97
N GLN A 4 -10.32 6.80 -4.64
CA GLN A 4 -9.01 7.26 -4.14
C GLN A 4 -9.10 7.99 -2.78
N GLU A 5 -10.22 8.69 -2.54
CA GLU A 5 -10.56 9.34 -1.26
C GLU A 5 -10.94 8.35 -0.14
N SER A 6 -10.90 7.04 -0.41
CA SER A 6 -11.19 6.06 0.64
C SER A 6 -10.06 6.01 1.65
N THR A 7 -10.44 5.92 2.92
CA THR A 7 -9.48 5.78 4.01
C THR A 7 -8.76 4.44 3.94
N VAL A 8 -7.48 4.43 4.29
CA VAL A 8 -6.64 3.23 4.33
C VAL A 8 -7.28 2.16 5.23
N SER A 9 -7.88 2.56 6.35
CA SER A 9 -8.58 1.67 7.29
C SER A 9 -9.78 0.95 6.64
N LYS A 10 -10.52 1.62 5.76
CA LYS A 10 -11.63 1.02 5.00
C LYS A 10 -11.14 0.01 3.96
N VAL A 11 -9.93 0.17 3.47
CA VAL A 11 -9.38 -0.60 2.34
C VAL A 11 -8.59 -1.81 2.79
N PHE A 12 -7.72 -1.62 3.78
CA PHE A 12 -6.82 -2.62 4.32
C PHE A 12 -7.27 -3.18 5.68
N GLY A 13 -8.33 -2.62 6.26
CA GLY A 13 -8.98 -3.12 7.48
C GLY A 13 -8.54 -2.41 8.76
N SER A 14 -9.20 -2.80 9.86
CA SER A 14 -9.07 -2.14 11.17
C SER A 14 -7.67 -2.16 11.77
N ARG A 15 -6.85 -3.18 11.46
CA ARG A 15 -5.45 -3.26 11.92
C ARG A 15 -4.60 -2.07 11.51
N VAL A 16 -4.99 -1.40 10.43
CA VAL A 16 -4.27 -0.23 9.90
C VAL A 16 -4.71 1.04 10.62
N ASN A 17 -5.93 1.07 11.17
CA ASN A 17 -6.45 2.19 11.95
C ASN A 17 -5.61 2.42 13.22
N GLU A 18 -5.25 1.34 13.93
CA GLU A 18 -4.42 1.43 15.15
C GLU A 18 -3.05 2.07 14.90
N ARG A 19 -2.52 1.95 13.68
CA ARG A 19 -1.17 2.42 13.33
C ARG A 19 -1.15 3.77 12.63
N TYR A 20 -2.14 4.08 11.80
CA TYR A 20 -2.13 5.26 10.92
C TYR A 20 -3.33 6.19 11.14
N GLY A 21 -4.24 5.84 12.03
CA GLY A 21 -5.49 6.57 12.26
C GLY A 21 -6.58 6.24 11.24
N SER A 22 -7.77 6.79 11.48
CA SER A 22 -8.96 6.52 10.66
C SER A 22 -9.03 7.35 9.39
N ASP A 23 -8.36 8.49 9.35
CA ASP A 23 -8.66 9.57 8.41
C ASP A 23 -7.70 9.59 7.21
N LEU A 24 -6.55 8.90 7.31
CA LEU A 24 -5.57 8.84 6.22
C LEU A 24 -6.18 8.16 4.99
N THR A 25 -6.22 8.88 3.87
CA THR A 25 -6.70 8.37 2.58
C THR A 25 -5.61 7.61 1.81
N LEU A 26 -6.02 6.80 0.82
CA LEU A 26 -5.09 6.13 -0.08
C LEU A 26 -4.19 7.13 -0.82
N LEU A 27 -4.77 8.24 -1.29
CA LEU A 27 -4.01 9.26 -2.03
C LEU A 27 -2.97 9.93 -1.13
N GLU A 28 -3.36 10.38 0.06
CA GLU A 28 -2.43 10.97 1.03
C GLU A 28 -1.32 10.00 1.42
N ALA A 29 -1.64 8.71 1.57
CA ALA A 29 -0.65 7.68 1.85
C ALA A 29 0.44 7.57 0.76
N THR A 30 0.10 7.80 -0.52
CA THR A 30 1.09 7.79 -1.61
C THR A 30 2.03 9.00 -1.60
N ALA A 31 1.60 10.12 -1.03
CA ALA A 31 2.38 11.36 -0.99
C ALA A 31 3.31 11.46 0.24
N ARG A 32 3.27 10.48 1.15
CA ARG A 32 4.11 10.47 2.35
C ARG A 32 5.60 10.36 2.01
N ASN A 33 6.43 11.11 2.72
CA ASN A 33 7.88 11.11 2.55
C ASN A 33 8.65 10.62 3.80
N ASP A 34 7.93 10.17 4.83
CA ASP A 34 8.53 9.63 6.05
C ASP A 34 8.97 8.16 5.81
N GLU A 35 10.07 7.96 5.07
CA GLU A 35 10.54 6.62 4.66
C GLU A 35 11.60 6.00 5.60
N GLU A 36 11.91 6.64 6.75
CA GLU A 36 12.88 6.11 7.71
C GLU A 36 12.44 4.79 8.39
N ASN A 37 11.14 4.47 8.34
CA ASN A 37 10.58 3.23 8.90
C ASN A 37 9.92 2.38 7.81
N GLY A 38 10.06 1.05 7.91
CA GLY A 38 9.55 0.13 6.89
C GLY A 38 8.03 0.09 6.73
N TYR A 39 7.28 0.44 7.78
CA TYR A 39 5.82 0.40 7.74
C TYR A 39 5.17 1.56 6.96
N PRO A 40 5.52 2.84 7.21
CA PRO A 40 5.08 3.94 6.34
C PRO A 40 5.45 3.72 4.87
N ARG A 41 6.64 3.20 4.60
CA ARG A 41 7.10 2.87 3.24
C ARG A 41 6.24 1.78 2.59
N LEU A 42 5.94 0.72 3.33
CA LEU A 42 5.01 -0.33 2.91
C LEU A 42 3.63 0.25 2.58
N LEU A 43 3.07 1.09 3.45
CA LEU A 43 1.76 1.68 3.26
C LEU A 43 1.70 2.55 1.99
N LYS A 44 2.72 3.40 1.79
CA LYS A 44 2.85 4.23 0.58
C LYS A 44 2.83 3.38 -0.68
N GLN A 45 3.72 2.39 -0.75
CA GLN A 45 3.90 1.58 -1.96
C GLN A 45 2.73 0.63 -2.20
N ALA A 46 2.11 0.08 -1.15
CA ALA A 46 0.89 -0.73 -1.27
C ALA A 46 -0.31 0.10 -1.73
N SER A 47 -0.43 1.35 -1.27
CA SER A 47 -1.50 2.25 -1.72
C SER A 47 -1.32 2.60 -3.20
N ALA A 48 -0.09 2.93 -3.61
CA ALA A 48 0.23 3.17 -5.02
C ALA A 48 -0.04 1.93 -5.89
N ALA A 49 0.39 0.74 -5.44
CA ALA A 49 0.14 -0.52 -6.14
C ALA A 49 -1.35 -0.80 -6.28
N LEU A 50 -2.14 -0.51 -5.25
CA LEU A 50 -3.58 -0.73 -5.30
C LEU A 50 -4.24 0.19 -6.34
N LEU A 51 -3.85 1.46 -6.39
CA LEU A 51 -4.34 2.40 -7.39
C LEU A 51 -3.91 1.98 -8.81
N ASN A 52 -2.65 1.56 -8.98
CA ASN A 52 -2.14 1.04 -10.24
C ASN A 52 -2.89 -0.21 -10.69
N SER A 53 -3.22 -1.14 -9.79
CA SER A 53 -4.00 -2.35 -10.10
C SER A 53 -5.41 -2.05 -10.62
N TYR A 54 -5.97 -0.89 -10.28
CA TYR A 54 -7.27 -0.45 -10.79
C TYR A 54 -7.17 0.32 -12.10
N ALA A 55 -6.08 1.07 -12.30
CA ALA A 55 -5.93 1.97 -13.45
C ALA A 55 -5.20 1.34 -14.64
N ARG A 56 -4.20 0.50 -14.38
CA ARG A 56 -3.29 -0.05 -15.41
C ARG A 56 -3.73 -1.47 -15.78
N LYS A 57 -3.97 -1.70 -17.08
CA LYS A 57 -4.21 -3.05 -17.59
C LYS A 57 -2.92 -3.85 -17.55
N GLY A 58 -2.96 -5.06 -17.01
CA GLY A 58 -1.77 -5.93 -16.93
C GLY A 58 -0.83 -5.60 -15.77
N PHE A 59 -1.24 -4.78 -14.81
CA PHE A 59 -0.43 -4.53 -13.61
C PHE A 59 -0.07 -5.84 -12.89
N LEU A 60 1.16 -5.93 -12.39
CA LEU A 60 1.76 -7.16 -11.87
C LEU A 60 0.95 -7.84 -10.76
N TYR A 61 0.24 -7.05 -9.95
CA TYR A 61 -0.56 -7.55 -8.84
C TYR A 61 -2.05 -7.23 -8.99
N SER A 62 -2.90 -8.18 -8.67
CA SER A 62 -4.31 -7.90 -8.43
C SER A 62 -4.52 -7.13 -7.12
N ALA A 63 -5.63 -6.39 -7.04
CA ALA A 63 -6.01 -5.68 -5.82
C ALA A 63 -6.15 -6.59 -4.59
N TRP A 64 -6.49 -7.86 -4.79
CA TRP A 64 -6.58 -8.83 -3.71
C TRP A 64 -5.19 -9.27 -3.22
N GLU A 65 -4.26 -9.55 -4.13
CA GLU A 65 -2.87 -9.90 -3.79
C GLU A 65 -2.20 -8.78 -3.00
N ILE A 66 -2.38 -7.53 -3.42
CA ILE A 66 -1.81 -6.36 -2.73
C ILE A 66 -2.27 -6.30 -1.28
N LYS A 67 -3.57 -6.48 -1.03
CA LYS A 67 -4.13 -6.47 0.33
C LYS A 67 -3.57 -7.62 1.17
N THR A 68 -3.48 -8.82 0.61
CA THR A 68 -2.94 -10.00 1.29
C THR A 68 -1.48 -9.81 1.66
N LEU A 69 -0.64 -9.42 0.69
CA LEU A 69 0.78 -9.19 0.88
C LEU A 69 1.07 -8.03 1.84
N PHE A 70 0.27 -6.96 1.78
CA PHE A 70 0.35 -5.87 2.75
C PHE A 70 0.14 -6.36 4.17
N ILE A 71 -0.92 -7.15 4.43
CA ILE A 71 -1.22 -7.67 5.78
C ILE A 71 -0.11 -8.62 6.26
N GLN A 72 0.40 -9.49 5.38
CA GLN A 72 1.48 -10.42 5.70
C GLN A 72 2.77 -9.67 6.10
N ALA A 73 3.09 -8.59 5.38
CA ALA A 73 4.28 -7.80 5.62
C ALA A 73 4.24 -6.97 6.92
N LEU A 74 3.07 -6.84 7.57
CA LEU A 74 2.96 -6.15 8.87
C LEU A 74 3.60 -6.92 10.03
N VAL A 75 3.98 -8.19 9.83
CA VAL A 75 4.55 -9.05 10.88
C VAL A 75 5.87 -8.54 11.47
N SER A 76 6.69 -7.83 10.68
CA SER A 76 7.94 -7.23 11.12
C SER A 76 8.32 -6.04 10.25
N GLU A 77 9.17 -5.15 10.77
CA GLU A 77 9.64 -3.99 10.00
C GLU A 77 10.51 -4.42 8.80
N GLU A 78 11.29 -5.48 8.95
CA GLU A 78 12.08 -6.07 7.87
C GLU A 78 11.19 -6.59 6.74
N ALA A 79 10.14 -7.35 7.07
CA ALA A 79 9.17 -7.85 6.09
C ALA A 79 8.44 -6.69 5.40
N ALA A 80 8.08 -5.64 6.16
CA ALA A 80 7.48 -4.44 5.60
C ALA A 80 8.39 -3.75 4.60
N ASN A 81 9.68 -3.58 4.93
CA ASN A 81 10.68 -2.99 4.05
C ASN A 81 10.91 -3.81 2.78
N LEU A 82 10.97 -5.14 2.89
CA LEU A 82 11.14 -6.02 1.74
C LEU A 82 9.92 -5.92 0.81
N GLN A 83 8.71 -6.04 1.36
CA GLN A 83 7.49 -5.98 0.57
C GLN A 83 7.26 -4.58 -0.03
N ALA A 84 7.63 -3.51 0.68
CA ALA A 84 7.59 -2.16 0.14
C ALA A 84 8.47 -1.99 -1.10
N GLN A 85 9.68 -2.59 -1.11
CA GLN A 85 10.56 -2.58 -2.28
C GLN A 85 9.96 -3.32 -3.47
N LEU A 86 9.36 -4.50 -3.24
CA LEU A 86 8.68 -5.27 -4.29
C LEU A 86 7.53 -4.48 -4.91
N PHE A 87 6.72 -3.80 -4.09
CA PHE A 87 5.67 -2.92 -4.58
C PHE A 87 6.22 -1.69 -5.32
N SER A 88 7.32 -1.10 -4.85
CA SER A 88 7.98 0.03 -5.55
C SER A 88 8.39 -0.37 -6.97
N ILE A 89 9.06 -1.52 -7.11
CA ILE A 89 9.47 -2.05 -8.41
C ILE A 89 8.26 -2.23 -9.31
N ALA A 90 7.20 -2.88 -8.83
CA ALA A 90 5.98 -3.08 -9.61
C ALA A 90 5.28 -1.76 -10.00
N ASN A 91 5.33 -0.73 -9.14
CA ASN A 91 4.76 0.58 -9.41
C ASN A 91 5.52 1.34 -10.50
N GLU A 92 6.83 1.21 -10.50
CA GLU A 92 7.75 1.85 -11.45
C GLU A 92 7.84 1.10 -12.77
N ASP A 93 7.54 -0.21 -12.77
CA ASP A 93 7.48 -1.02 -13.96
C ASP A 93 6.42 -0.45 -14.91
N CYS A 94 6.91 0.08 -16.03
CA CYS A 94 6.11 0.82 -17.01
C CYS A 94 6.20 0.20 -18.39
N ASP A 95 5.69 -1.03 -18.48
CA ASP A 95 5.26 -1.62 -19.75
C ASP A 95 3.81 -1.25 -20.10
#